data_AF-A0A507CKJ2-F1
#
_entry.id   AF-A0A507CKJ2-F1
#
_cell.length_a   1.000
_cell.length_b   1.000
_cell.length_c   1.000
_cell.angle_alpha   90.00
_cell.angle_beta   90.00
_cell.angle_gamma   90.00
#
_symmetry.space_group_name_H-M   'P 1'
#
loop_
_entity.id
_entity.type
_entity.pdbx_description
1 polymer ?
#
loop_
_entity_poly.entity_id
_entity_poly.type
_entity_poly.pdbx_seq_one_letter_code
_entity_poly.pdbx_strand_id
1 'polypeptide(L)'
;MSQKNTSFPRFPLSAEAARANKKLDFDGKPFTSFVHFGGFIWLQSTIARDLKTLPRPSNVHLHFPFEKFGFEALVKPLPPAPPGYQPPVPFEVLAENLRHDLIFFGTPQAIMNTFLPSDLLSMVEEAGVRLAGSVHLQAGWEQGPLGEVGETKWLQEEVNAPSKGQVATGIVGMVDLLNNTPETVRAQLKAHFQYSAFRGIRYILAHPRAGMNDFTFNPRDNLVDDPTFLKNFAVLEEFGAEFDLYCYGHQLHQAIKLAKKFPNIRMALNHFGTPIDVANDKKVYNKWVEDMRELSKCPNVYCKLSGLMVPLGFREFLYKKPWNTAGPTAREIADSVYGDMIKTTVKLFGVERCFFGSNFLVDWASARYGELLASYVLSLEDMGVTSKADLRKIFRENCARFYKLTLTDEAKL
;
A
#
# COMPACT_ATOMS: atom_id res chain seq x y z
N MET A 1 -19.80 -12.56 15.31
CA MET A 1 -20.98 -12.32 14.43
C MET A 1 -20.48 -12.31 12.98
N SER A 2 -21.21 -12.88 12.03
CA SER A 2 -20.78 -12.96 10.63
C SER A 2 -20.92 -11.60 9.93
N GLN A 3 -19.78 -10.94 9.66
CA GLN A 3 -19.76 -9.80 8.76
C GLN A 3 -20.09 -10.29 7.34
N LYS A 4 -21.23 -9.89 6.79
CA LYS A 4 -21.55 -10.16 5.38
C LYS A 4 -20.59 -9.36 4.49
N ASN A 5 -20.15 -9.97 3.39
CA ASN A 5 -19.12 -9.40 2.51
C ASN A 5 -19.52 -8.03 1.95
N THR A 6 -18.54 -7.16 1.80
CA THR A 6 -18.62 -5.97 0.95
C THR A 6 -18.54 -6.44 -0.50
N SER A 7 -19.69 -6.73 -1.12
CA SER A 7 -19.72 -7.00 -2.55
C SER A 7 -19.40 -5.71 -3.31
N PHE A 8 -18.15 -5.58 -3.76
CA PHE A 8 -17.76 -4.49 -4.66
C PHE A 8 -18.60 -4.57 -5.94
N PRO A 9 -19.15 -3.45 -6.44
CA PRO A 9 -19.95 -3.43 -7.65
C PRO A 9 -19.08 -3.83 -8.82
N ARG A 10 -19.43 -4.97 -9.42
CA ARG A 10 -18.67 -5.58 -10.52
C ARG A 10 -18.79 -4.71 -11.76
N PHE A 11 -17.68 -4.16 -12.24
CA PHE A 11 -17.61 -3.53 -13.56
C PHE A 11 -16.88 -4.47 -14.54
N PRO A 12 -17.29 -4.58 -15.80
CA PRO A 12 -16.51 -5.32 -16.79
C PRO A 12 -15.11 -4.71 -16.88
N LEU A 13 -14.06 -5.54 -16.91
CA LEU A 13 -12.72 -5.07 -17.26
C LEU A 13 -12.72 -4.48 -18.67
N SER A 14 -11.89 -3.47 -18.90
CA SER A 14 -11.56 -3.03 -20.25
C SER A 14 -11.04 -4.22 -21.08
N ALA A 15 -11.32 -4.23 -22.38
CA ALA A 15 -10.88 -5.33 -23.26
C ALA A 15 -9.35 -5.51 -23.23
N GLU A 16 -8.62 -4.43 -22.94
CA GLU A 16 -7.17 -4.44 -22.77
C GLU A 16 -6.75 -5.02 -21.42
N ALA A 17 -7.43 -4.69 -20.31
CA ALA A 17 -7.17 -5.31 -19.02
C ALA A 17 -7.49 -6.82 -19.03
N ALA A 18 -8.61 -7.21 -19.63
CA ALA A 18 -8.97 -8.62 -19.82
C ALA A 18 -7.97 -9.39 -20.73
N ARG A 19 -7.24 -8.70 -21.60
CA ARG A 19 -6.15 -9.26 -22.44
C ARG A 19 -4.83 -9.32 -21.67
N ALA A 20 -4.51 -8.28 -20.91
CA ALA A 20 -3.27 -8.15 -20.13
C ALA A 20 -3.24 -9.12 -18.95
N ASN A 21 -4.31 -9.19 -18.15
CA ASN A 21 -4.37 -10.04 -16.96
C ASN A 21 -4.29 -11.54 -17.31
N LYS A 22 -4.77 -11.95 -18.50
CA LYS A 22 -4.57 -13.32 -19.03
C LYS A 22 -3.10 -13.70 -19.25
N LYS A 23 -2.18 -12.73 -19.37
CA LYS A 23 -0.73 -13.03 -19.45
C LYS A 23 -0.14 -13.37 -18.09
N LEU A 24 -0.81 -12.98 -17.01
CA LEU A 24 -0.49 -13.35 -15.62
C LEU A 24 -1.11 -14.70 -15.20
N ASP A 25 -1.92 -15.35 -16.05
CA ASP A 25 -2.17 -16.78 -15.89
C ASP A 25 -0.90 -17.55 -16.28
N PHE A 26 -0.10 -17.83 -15.26
CA PHE A 26 1.18 -18.52 -15.38
C PHE A 26 1.02 -20.04 -15.56
N ASP A 27 -0.18 -20.57 -15.31
CA ASP A 27 -0.40 -22.00 -15.04
C ASP A 27 -1.49 -22.62 -15.96
N GLY A 28 -2.34 -21.80 -16.58
CA GLY A 28 -2.92 -22.08 -17.90
C GLY A 28 -4.26 -22.82 -17.95
N LYS A 29 -4.91 -23.13 -16.82
CA LYS A 29 -6.35 -23.49 -16.83
C LYS A 29 -7.20 -22.21 -16.75
N PRO A 30 -8.09 -21.94 -17.73
CA PRO A 30 -8.94 -20.75 -17.72
C PRO A 30 -9.93 -20.77 -16.55
N PHE A 31 -10.13 -19.61 -15.93
CA PHE A 31 -11.18 -19.41 -14.93
C PHE A 31 -12.55 -19.27 -15.62
N THR A 32 -13.58 -19.95 -15.12
CA THR A 32 -14.95 -19.87 -15.65
C THR A 32 -15.94 -19.47 -14.56
N SER A 33 -16.33 -18.19 -14.52
CA SER A 33 -17.47 -17.73 -13.74
C SER A 33 -18.31 -16.72 -14.53
N PHE A 34 -19.64 -16.82 -14.39
CA PHE A 34 -20.64 -15.88 -14.90
C PHE A 34 -21.21 -15.03 -13.74
N VAL A 35 -21.99 -14.00 -14.09
CA VAL A 35 -23.13 -13.38 -13.37
C VAL A 35 -23.03 -11.85 -13.26
N HIS A 36 -24.06 -11.18 -13.79
CA HIS A 36 -24.34 -9.73 -13.74
C HIS A 36 -24.88 -9.26 -12.38
N PHE A 37 -24.68 -7.97 -12.05
CA PHE A 37 -25.66 -6.93 -11.67
C PHE A 37 -24.87 -5.65 -11.21
N GLY A 38 -25.45 -4.42 -11.21
CA GLY A 38 -24.66 -3.19 -10.91
C GLY A 38 -25.42 -1.85 -10.67
N GLY A 39 -24.66 -0.74 -10.47
CA GLY A 39 -25.07 0.67 -10.14
C GLY A 39 -25.10 1.01 -8.63
N PHE A 40 -25.12 2.25 -8.07
CA PHE A 40 -25.00 3.70 -8.49
C PHE A 40 -25.05 4.59 -7.17
N ILE A 41 -24.47 5.81 -6.90
CA ILE A 41 -23.31 6.64 -7.38
C ILE A 41 -23.01 7.99 -6.57
N TRP A 42 -21.94 8.08 -5.72
CA TRP A 42 -21.15 9.21 -5.04
C TRP A 42 -21.80 10.48 -4.36
N LEU A 43 -21.22 11.27 -3.39
CA LEU A 43 -19.99 12.11 -3.05
C LEU A 43 -19.94 13.62 -3.45
N GLN A 44 -19.09 14.52 -2.87
CA GLN A 44 -18.00 14.47 -1.82
C GLN A 44 -18.40 15.24 -0.50
N SER A 45 -17.81 16.26 0.18
CA SER A 45 -16.46 16.93 0.28
C SER A 45 -16.22 17.80 1.58
N THR A 46 -14.97 17.90 2.12
CA THR A 46 -14.34 19.03 2.93
C THR A 46 -14.61 19.27 4.44
N ILE A 47 -13.90 20.10 5.27
CA ILE A 47 -12.81 21.18 5.23
C ILE A 47 -11.71 20.91 6.32
N ALA A 48 -10.47 21.51 6.33
CA ALA A 48 -9.17 21.06 6.96
C ALA A 48 -8.51 21.91 8.10
N ARG A 49 -7.79 21.30 9.10
CA ARG A 49 -7.01 21.98 10.19
C ARG A 49 -5.88 21.11 10.83
N ASP A 50 -4.83 21.80 11.29
CA ASP A 50 -3.78 21.52 12.31
C ASP A 50 -3.52 20.08 12.86
N LEU A 51 -2.96 19.19 12.03
CA LEU A 51 -2.67 17.77 12.29
C LEU A 51 -1.80 17.37 13.52
N LYS A 52 -1.35 18.30 14.37
CA LYS A 52 -0.46 17.98 15.53
C LYS A 52 -1.14 17.88 16.89
N THR A 53 -2.35 18.42 17.03
CA THR A 53 -3.16 18.31 18.28
C THR A 53 -4.27 17.26 18.17
N LEU A 54 -4.30 16.52 17.06
CA LEU A 54 -5.45 15.75 16.63
C LEU A 54 -5.18 14.25 16.78
N PRO A 55 -6.14 13.46 17.32
CA PRO A 55 -5.95 12.03 17.43
C PRO A 55 -5.88 11.41 16.03
N ARG A 56 -4.87 10.55 15.84
CA ARG A 56 -4.65 9.77 14.61
C ARG A 56 -5.96 9.08 14.16
N PRO A 57 -6.25 8.95 12.85
CA PRO A 57 -7.48 8.33 12.36
C PRO A 57 -7.77 6.94 12.96
N SER A 58 -6.73 6.17 13.30
CA SER A 58 -6.82 4.87 13.99
C SER A 58 -7.46 4.91 15.39
N ASN A 59 -7.59 6.08 16.01
CA ASN A 59 -8.14 6.27 17.36
C ASN A 59 -9.57 6.85 17.38
N VAL A 60 -10.23 7.01 16.23
CA VAL A 60 -11.54 7.71 16.15
C VAL A 60 -12.66 6.78 15.65
N HIS A 61 -13.65 6.52 16.51
CA HIS A 61 -14.92 5.92 16.05
C HIS A 61 -15.74 6.98 15.29
N LEU A 62 -15.46 7.10 13.99
CA LEU A 62 -16.03 8.11 13.09
C LEU A 62 -17.47 7.79 12.65
N HIS A 63 -18.45 8.14 13.48
CA HIS A 63 -19.79 8.45 12.99
C HIS A 63 -19.79 9.80 12.25
N PHE A 64 -19.04 9.88 11.15
CA PHE A 64 -18.99 11.06 10.31
C PHE A 64 -20.19 11.06 9.34
N PRO A 65 -21.00 12.14 9.30
CA PRO A 65 -22.17 12.27 8.44
C PRO A 65 -21.73 12.61 7.00
N PHE A 66 -21.12 11.60 6.37
CA PHE A 66 -20.62 11.60 5.01
C PHE A 66 -21.67 12.20 4.03
N GLU A 67 -22.91 11.74 4.12
CA GLU A 67 -24.03 12.16 3.27
C GLU A 67 -24.32 13.68 3.26
N LYS A 68 -24.02 14.41 4.35
CA LYS A 68 -24.30 15.86 4.43
C LYS A 68 -23.49 16.72 3.46
N PHE A 69 -22.37 16.21 2.99
CA PHE A 69 -21.52 16.90 2.02
C PHE A 69 -21.70 16.36 0.60
N GLY A 70 -22.40 15.22 0.47
CA GLY A 70 -22.58 14.43 -0.75
C GLY A 70 -22.22 12.95 -0.61
N PHE A 71 -21.27 12.55 0.26
CA PHE A 71 -20.73 11.18 0.31
C PHE A 71 -21.81 10.09 0.50
N GLU A 72 -21.83 9.08 -0.38
CA GLU A 72 -22.65 7.88 -0.18
C GLU A 72 -22.38 7.23 1.18
N ALA A 73 -23.43 6.72 1.81
CA ALA A 73 -23.31 6.03 3.10
C ALA A 73 -22.35 4.84 3.03
N LEU A 74 -21.67 4.54 4.14
CA LEU A 74 -20.75 3.41 4.24
C LEU A 74 -21.49 2.08 4.01
N VAL A 75 -20.92 1.21 3.16
CA VAL A 75 -21.53 -0.07 2.73
C VAL A 75 -21.63 -1.06 3.90
N LYS A 76 -20.73 -0.95 4.88
CA LYS A 76 -20.85 -1.56 6.21
C LYS A 76 -20.91 -0.43 7.25
N PRO A 77 -21.78 -0.51 8.28
CA PRO A 77 -21.60 0.32 9.46
C PRO A 77 -20.28 -0.05 10.13
N LEU A 78 -19.60 0.94 10.73
CA LEU A 78 -18.45 0.71 11.59
C LEU A 78 -18.80 -0.26 12.74
N PRO A 79 -17.82 -1.01 13.29
CA PRO A 79 -18.04 -1.72 14.54
C PRO A 79 -18.55 -0.76 15.62
N PRO A 80 -19.56 -1.15 16.42
CA PRO A 80 -20.17 -0.26 17.41
C PRO A 80 -19.12 0.24 18.40
N ALA A 81 -19.21 1.52 18.78
CA ALA A 81 -18.29 2.12 19.72
C ALA A 81 -18.27 1.33 21.04
N PRO A 82 -17.10 1.12 21.66
CA PRO A 82 -16.98 0.35 22.89
C PRO A 82 -17.78 1.00 24.03
N PRO A 83 -18.37 0.23 24.96
CA PRO A 83 -19.14 0.78 26.07
C PRO A 83 -18.34 1.82 26.87
N GLY A 84 -18.90 3.02 26.99
CA GLY A 84 -18.24 4.16 27.67
C GLY A 84 -17.46 5.11 26.75
N TYR A 85 -17.37 4.85 25.43
CA TYR A 85 -16.76 5.79 24.49
C TYR A 85 -17.46 7.16 24.50
N GLN A 86 -16.71 8.20 24.85
CA GLN A 86 -17.06 9.61 24.62
C GLN A 86 -16.20 10.10 23.46
N PRO A 87 -16.75 10.72 22.40
CA PRO A 87 -15.97 11.20 21.28
C PRO A 87 -15.04 12.35 21.73
N PRO A 88 -13.70 12.21 21.66
CA PRO A 88 -12.78 13.17 22.25
C PRO A 88 -12.54 14.42 21.38
N VAL A 89 -13.27 14.58 20.27
CA VAL A 89 -13.04 15.62 19.25
C VAL A 89 -14.38 16.17 18.74
N PRO A 90 -14.57 17.50 18.67
CA PRO A 90 -15.72 18.13 18.01
C PRO A 90 -15.82 17.79 16.50
N PHE A 91 -17.03 17.78 15.96
CA PHE A 91 -17.30 17.42 14.56
C PHE A 91 -16.53 18.28 13.55
N GLU A 92 -16.37 19.57 13.85
CA GLU A 92 -15.66 20.53 13.01
C GLU A 92 -14.20 20.11 12.85
N VAL A 93 -13.58 19.71 13.96
CA VAL A 93 -12.19 19.25 14.02
C VAL A 93 -12.02 17.85 13.40
N LEU A 94 -13.08 17.02 13.39
CA LEU A 94 -13.09 15.74 12.67
C LEU A 94 -13.21 15.91 11.16
N ALA A 95 -14.08 16.80 10.69
CA ALA A 95 -14.10 17.21 9.27
C ALA A 95 -12.71 17.72 8.84
N GLU A 96 -12.02 18.38 9.77
CA GLU A 96 -10.70 18.97 9.59
C GLU A 96 -9.53 17.99 9.47
N ASN A 97 -9.57 16.84 10.14
CA ASN A 97 -8.70 15.72 9.77
C ASN A 97 -9.15 15.10 8.44
N LEU A 98 -10.45 14.86 8.30
CA LEU A 98 -11.00 14.16 7.14
C LEU A 98 -10.77 14.89 5.82
N ARG A 99 -10.71 16.24 5.73
CA ARG A 99 -10.30 16.89 4.47
C ARG A 99 -8.84 16.60 4.15
N HIS A 100 -7.94 16.51 5.13
CA HIS A 100 -6.58 16.05 4.84
C HIS A 100 -6.64 14.61 4.32
N ASP A 101 -7.31 13.69 5.01
CA ASP A 101 -7.51 12.29 4.54
C ASP A 101 -8.06 12.25 3.10
N LEU A 102 -9.09 13.04 2.80
CA LEU A 102 -9.68 13.16 1.45
C LEU A 102 -8.73 13.76 0.40
N ILE A 103 -7.76 14.58 0.81
CA ILE A 103 -6.74 15.14 -0.09
C ILE A 103 -5.68 14.10 -0.47
N PHE A 104 -5.46 13.07 0.37
CA PHE A 104 -4.44 12.02 0.21
C PHE A 104 -5.01 10.67 -0.27
N PHE A 105 -6.13 10.24 0.28
CA PHE A 105 -6.84 8.99 -0.06
C PHE A 105 -7.97 9.20 -1.08
N GLY A 106 -8.41 10.43 -1.33
CA GLY A 106 -9.37 10.80 -2.39
C GLY A 106 -10.83 10.41 -2.13
N THR A 107 -11.07 9.32 -1.41
CA THR A 107 -12.39 8.83 -1.02
C THR A 107 -12.36 8.18 0.37
N PRO A 108 -13.32 8.46 1.26
CA PRO A 108 -13.34 7.91 2.60
C PRO A 108 -13.74 6.44 2.56
N GLN A 109 -14.51 5.98 1.55
CA GLN A 109 -14.88 4.56 1.42
C GLN A 109 -13.65 3.64 1.28
N ALA A 110 -12.48 4.14 0.85
CA ALA A 110 -11.25 3.36 0.76
C ALA A 110 -10.55 3.13 2.12
N ILE A 111 -10.83 3.97 3.13
CA ILE A 111 -10.18 3.95 4.46
C ILE A 111 -11.15 3.68 5.62
N MET A 112 -12.45 3.97 5.44
CA MET A 112 -13.48 3.86 6.48
C MET A 112 -14.27 2.55 6.47
N ASN A 113 -14.05 1.67 5.48
CA ASN A 113 -14.71 0.36 5.43
C ASN A 113 -13.78 -0.76 5.92
N THR A 114 -14.33 -1.74 6.64
CA THR A 114 -13.59 -2.97 7.00
C THR A 114 -13.28 -3.81 5.76
N PHE A 115 -12.00 -3.88 5.41
CA PHE A 115 -11.45 -4.77 4.38
C PHE A 115 -10.90 -6.05 5.01
N LEU A 116 -11.34 -7.21 4.53
CA LEU A 116 -10.91 -8.53 4.98
C LEU A 116 -10.21 -9.31 3.84
N PRO A 117 -9.50 -10.41 4.15
CA PRO A 117 -8.92 -11.29 3.12
C PRO A 117 -9.90 -11.73 2.02
N SER A 118 -11.18 -11.93 2.33
CA SER A 118 -12.23 -12.25 1.36
C SER A 118 -12.51 -11.13 0.34
N ASP A 119 -12.36 -9.87 0.74
CA ASP A 119 -12.53 -8.71 -0.13
C ASP A 119 -11.38 -8.64 -1.16
N LEU A 120 -10.13 -8.91 -0.75
CA LEU A 120 -8.98 -9.02 -1.67
C LEU A 120 -9.16 -10.17 -2.67
N LEU A 121 -9.59 -11.35 -2.20
CA LEU A 121 -9.81 -12.51 -3.07
C LEU A 121 -10.90 -12.23 -4.12
N SER A 122 -11.98 -11.52 -3.76
CA SER A 122 -13.01 -11.11 -4.72
C SER A 122 -12.51 -10.14 -5.78
N MET A 123 -11.57 -9.25 -5.44
CA MET A 123 -10.95 -8.32 -6.40
C MET A 123 -9.97 -9.01 -7.35
N VAL A 124 -9.27 -10.03 -6.86
CA VAL A 124 -8.41 -10.92 -7.66
C VAL A 124 -9.25 -11.75 -8.64
N GLU A 125 -10.41 -12.28 -8.20
CA GLU A 125 -11.35 -12.98 -9.09
C GLU A 125 -11.90 -12.05 -10.19
N GLU A 126 -12.36 -10.83 -9.85
CA GLU A 126 -12.82 -9.84 -10.85
C GLU A 126 -11.69 -9.46 -11.84
N ALA A 127 -10.45 -9.41 -11.38
CA ALA A 127 -9.29 -9.16 -12.24
C ALA A 127 -8.94 -10.33 -13.18
N GLY A 128 -9.47 -11.54 -12.93
CA GLY A 128 -9.22 -12.73 -13.74
C GLY A 128 -7.83 -13.35 -13.56
N VAL A 129 -7.24 -13.24 -12.36
CA VAL A 129 -5.91 -13.80 -12.03
C VAL A 129 -5.96 -14.69 -10.79
N ARG A 130 -4.90 -15.45 -10.50
CA ARG A 130 -4.75 -16.28 -9.29
C ARG A 130 -3.82 -15.59 -8.28
N LEU A 131 -4.19 -15.56 -7.00
CA LEU A 131 -3.31 -15.08 -5.92
C LEU A 131 -2.47 -16.24 -5.36
N ALA A 132 -1.16 -16.23 -5.62
CA ALA A 132 -0.24 -17.24 -5.07
C ALA A 132 0.18 -16.95 -3.61
N GLY A 133 -0.07 -15.73 -3.13
CA GLY A 133 0.35 -15.21 -1.83
C GLY A 133 0.25 -13.68 -1.82
N SER A 134 0.21 -13.06 -0.64
CA SER A 134 0.32 -11.60 -0.50
C SER A 134 1.08 -11.19 0.75
N VAL A 135 1.57 -9.95 0.79
CA VAL A 135 2.30 -9.38 1.92
C VAL A 135 1.52 -8.23 2.51
N HIS A 136 1.12 -8.36 3.77
CA HIS A 136 0.44 -7.30 4.51
C HIS A 136 1.47 -6.37 5.16
N LEU A 137 1.22 -5.06 5.12
CA LEU A 137 2.02 -4.01 5.75
C LEU A 137 1.18 -3.36 6.85
N GLN A 138 1.75 -3.18 8.04
CA GLN A 138 1.09 -2.58 9.22
C GLN A 138 0.17 -1.40 8.89
N ALA A 139 -0.97 -1.31 9.57
CA ALA A 139 -2.01 -0.32 9.35
C ALA A 139 -2.16 0.68 10.53
N GLY A 140 -1.13 0.81 11.37
CA GLY A 140 -1.12 1.74 12.51
C GLY A 140 -1.78 1.17 13.78
N TRP A 141 -1.69 -0.14 14.00
CA TRP A 141 -2.15 -0.79 15.23
C TRP A 141 -1.18 -0.51 16.38
N GLU A 142 -1.63 0.26 17.38
CA GLU A 142 -0.83 0.62 18.55
C GLU A 142 -1.48 0.18 19.88
N GLN A 143 -2.63 -0.50 19.83
CA GLN A 143 -3.47 -0.76 21.00
C GLN A 143 -3.36 -2.18 21.57
N GLY A 144 -3.57 -2.28 22.89
CA GLY A 144 -3.61 -3.54 23.65
C GLY A 144 -2.27 -3.93 24.29
N PRO A 145 -2.23 -4.99 25.11
CA PRO A 145 -1.07 -5.37 25.93
C PRO A 145 0.14 -5.90 25.13
N LEU A 146 0.00 -6.03 23.80
CA LEU A 146 1.08 -6.43 22.89
C LEU A 146 1.57 -5.27 22.01
N GLY A 147 0.93 -4.09 22.08
CA GLY A 147 1.19 -2.96 21.19
C GLY A 147 1.19 -3.37 19.72
N GLU A 148 2.23 -2.94 18.99
CA GLU A 148 2.50 -3.21 17.57
C GLU A 148 2.54 -4.72 17.22
N VAL A 149 2.88 -5.59 18.18
CA VAL A 149 2.90 -7.06 17.99
C VAL A 149 1.48 -7.64 17.94
N GLY A 150 0.48 -6.90 18.45
CA GLY A 150 -0.94 -7.30 18.38
C GLY A 150 -1.45 -7.45 16.95
N GLU A 151 -0.97 -6.61 16.02
CA GLU A 151 -1.32 -6.70 14.60
C GLU A 151 -0.73 -7.95 13.94
N THR A 152 0.55 -8.22 14.16
CA THR A 152 1.21 -9.43 13.65
C THR A 152 0.54 -10.69 14.18
N LYS A 153 0.12 -10.70 15.45
CA LYS A 153 -0.69 -11.78 16.03
C LYS A 153 -2.02 -11.95 15.30
N TRP A 154 -2.80 -10.88 15.16
CA TRP A 154 -4.12 -10.93 14.53
C TRP A 154 -4.04 -11.35 13.04
N LEU A 155 -3.06 -10.83 12.31
CA LEU A 155 -2.78 -11.21 10.93
C LEU A 155 -2.36 -12.69 10.82
N GLN A 156 -1.60 -13.24 11.78
CA GLN A 156 -1.28 -14.66 11.80
C GLN A 156 -2.53 -15.53 12.03
N GLU A 157 -3.45 -15.08 12.89
CA GLU A 157 -4.74 -15.75 13.12
C GLU A 157 -5.61 -15.74 11.85
N GLU A 158 -5.56 -14.65 11.08
CA GLU A 158 -6.19 -14.58 9.75
C GLU A 158 -5.51 -15.52 8.73
N VAL A 159 -4.16 -15.52 8.63
CA VAL A 159 -3.39 -16.40 7.72
C VAL A 159 -3.70 -17.89 7.97
N ASN A 160 -3.83 -18.27 9.24
CA ASN A 160 -4.06 -19.65 9.66
C ASN A 160 -5.52 -20.13 9.43
N ALA A 161 -6.45 -19.26 9.04
CA ALA A 161 -7.85 -19.64 8.87
C ALA A 161 -8.07 -20.47 7.58
N PRO A 162 -8.90 -21.53 7.59
CA PRO A 162 -9.02 -22.48 6.47
C PRO A 162 -9.42 -21.90 5.10
N SER A 163 -9.97 -20.68 5.06
CA SER A 163 -10.38 -19.99 3.82
C SER A 163 -9.42 -18.88 3.36
N LYS A 164 -8.24 -18.72 4.00
CA LYS A 164 -7.44 -17.49 3.90
C LYS A 164 -5.96 -17.67 3.53
N GLY A 165 -5.46 -18.90 3.40
CA GLY A 165 -4.02 -19.23 3.21
C GLY A 165 -3.30 -18.71 1.95
N GLN A 166 -3.90 -17.80 1.18
CA GLN A 166 -3.28 -17.05 0.07
C GLN A 166 -3.10 -15.55 0.38
N VAL A 167 -3.63 -15.06 1.50
CA VAL A 167 -3.60 -13.65 1.89
C VAL A 167 -2.74 -13.47 3.15
N ALA A 168 -1.95 -12.39 3.20
CA ALA A 168 -1.04 -12.06 4.32
C ALA A 168 0.01 -13.15 4.62
N THR A 169 0.31 -14.03 3.63
CA THR A 169 1.35 -15.07 3.69
C THR A 169 2.74 -14.53 4.04
N GLY A 170 2.96 -13.22 3.87
CA GLY A 170 3.97 -12.47 4.62
C GLY A 170 3.33 -11.31 5.41
N ILE A 171 3.88 -11.01 6.59
CA ILE A 171 3.49 -9.90 7.45
C ILE A 171 4.70 -8.99 7.67
N VAL A 172 4.51 -7.69 7.46
CA VAL A 172 5.49 -6.63 7.71
C VAL A 172 4.90 -5.69 8.78
N GLY A 173 5.37 -5.85 10.02
CA GLY A 173 4.83 -5.17 11.20
C GLY A 173 5.43 -3.78 11.46
N MET A 174 5.28 -3.30 12.69
CA MET A 174 5.90 -2.06 13.20
C MET A 174 6.77 -2.38 14.42
N VAL A 175 7.88 -1.64 14.57
CA VAL A 175 8.69 -1.55 15.79
C VAL A 175 9.18 -0.12 15.86
N ASP A 176 8.86 0.63 16.92
CA ASP A 176 9.34 2.01 17.00
C ASP A 176 10.87 2.09 17.14
N LEU A 177 11.53 2.66 16.12
CA LEU A 177 12.96 2.88 16.10
C LEU A 177 13.39 4.23 16.69
N LEU A 178 12.48 5.15 17.01
CA LEU A 178 12.83 6.51 17.48
C LEU A 178 12.81 6.71 18.99
N ASN A 179 11.95 6.00 19.73
CA ASN A 179 11.75 6.24 21.17
C ASN A 179 12.06 5.01 22.05
N ASN A 180 12.67 3.97 21.46
CA ASN A 180 13.13 2.75 22.14
C ASN A 180 14.66 2.67 22.26
N THR A 181 15.16 1.72 23.06
CA THR A 181 16.57 1.29 23.02
C THR A 181 16.73 0.03 22.16
N PRO A 182 17.96 -0.33 21.73
CA PRO A 182 18.20 -1.54 20.95
C PRO A 182 17.72 -2.82 21.65
N GLU A 183 17.70 -2.84 22.98
CA GLU A 183 17.26 -3.97 23.81
C GLU A 183 15.74 -4.16 23.71
N THR A 184 14.97 -3.05 23.75
CA THR A 184 13.52 -3.09 23.51
C THR A 184 13.22 -3.49 22.06
N VAL A 185 13.98 -2.97 21.09
CA VAL A 185 13.85 -3.36 19.67
C VAL A 185 14.12 -4.85 19.47
N ARG A 186 15.17 -5.42 20.08
CA ARG A 186 15.41 -6.88 20.09
C ARG A 186 14.24 -7.64 20.70
N ALA A 187 13.65 -7.16 21.80
CA ALA A 187 12.52 -7.81 22.45
C ALA A 187 11.26 -7.80 21.57
N GLN A 188 10.92 -6.67 20.95
CA GLN A 188 9.77 -6.55 20.06
C GLN A 188 9.95 -7.36 18.77
N LEU A 189 11.13 -7.34 18.15
CA LEU A 189 11.44 -8.20 17.00
C LEU A 189 11.32 -9.68 17.38
N LYS A 190 11.87 -10.10 18.52
CA LYS A 190 11.75 -11.49 19.01
C LYS A 190 10.29 -11.90 19.25
N ALA A 191 9.43 -11.00 19.69
CA ALA A 191 8.00 -11.24 19.85
C ALA A 191 7.26 -11.34 18.50
N HIS A 192 7.58 -10.47 17.53
CA HIS A 192 7.06 -10.58 16.15
C HIS A 192 7.48 -11.88 15.46
N PHE A 193 8.73 -12.32 15.63
CA PHE A 193 9.25 -13.58 15.08
C PHE A 193 8.69 -14.86 15.74
N GLN A 194 7.79 -14.74 16.72
CA GLN A 194 6.98 -15.89 17.17
C GLN A 194 5.88 -16.28 16.16
N TYR A 195 5.56 -15.41 15.21
CA TYR A 195 4.53 -15.62 14.19
C TYR A 195 5.17 -16.00 12.85
N SER A 196 4.85 -17.18 12.33
CA SER A 196 5.53 -17.82 11.19
C SER A 196 5.40 -17.10 9.84
N ALA A 197 4.46 -16.16 9.71
CA ALA A 197 4.30 -15.27 8.54
C ALA A 197 5.04 -13.93 8.69
N PHE A 198 5.58 -13.56 9.87
CA PHE A 198 6.33 -12.31 10.02
C PHE A 198 7.65 -12.32 9.24
N ARG A 199 8.00 -11.20 8.60
CA ARG A 199 9.19 -11.07 7.74
C ARG A 199 10.04 -9.82 7.96
N GLY A 200 9.49 -8.77 8.56
CA GLY A 200 10.16 -7.49 8.61
C GLY A 200 9.29 -6.38 9.18
N ILE A 201 9.78 -5.14 9.16
CA ILE A 201 9.02 -3.97 9.60
C ILE A 201 8.88 -2.93 8.50
N ARG A 202 7.79 -2.14 8.55
CA ARG A 202 7.64 -0.92 7.76
C ARG A 202 7.79 0.29 8.66
N TYR A 203 8.82 1.10 8.40
CA TYR A 203 8.96 2.40 9.04
C TYR A 203 8.72 3.52 8.03
N ILE A 204 8.00 4.56 8.47
CA ILE A 204 7.61 5.69 7.63
C ILE A 204 8.47 6.89 8.02
N LEU A 205 9.34 7.33 7.10
CA LEU A 205 10.13 8.56 7.22
C LEU A 205 9.36 9.80 6.72
N ALA A 206 8.22 9.58 6.04
CA ALA A 206 7.48 10.60 5.29
C ALA A 206 7.16 11.85 6.12
N HIS A 207 7.91 12.93 5.84
CA HIS A 207 7.77 14.26 6.43
C HIS A 207 7.70 15.29 5.28
N PRO A 208 6.60 16.04 5.14
CA PRO A 208 6.46 17.04 4.08
C PRO A 208 7.43 18.21 4.29
N ARG A 209 7.93 18.83 3.21
CA ARG A 209 8.67 20.09 3.36
C ARG A 209 7.71 21.20 3.80
N ALA A 210 8.24 22.22 4.48
CA ALA A 210 7.48 23.43 4.78
C ALA A 210 6.82 23.99 3.49
N GLY A 211 5.50 24.18 3.54
CA GLY A 211 4.69 24.62 2.40
C GLY A 211 4.07 23.51 1.55
N MET A 212 4.42 22.23 1.75
CA MET A 212 3.73 21.10 1.11
C MET A 212 2.50 20.68 1.93
N ASN A 213 1.32 20.69 1.31
CA ASN A 213 0.05 20.33 1.96
C ASN A 213 -0.20 18.81 1.88
N ASP A 214 0.65 18.04 2.55
CA ASP A 214 0.68 16.57 2.50
C ASP A 214 0.85 15.96 3.90
N PHE A 215 0.75 14.63 4.03
CA PHE A 215 0.71 13.95 5.33
C PHE A 215 2.04 13.97 6.10
N THR A 216 1.99 14.48 7.33
CA THR A 216 3.10 14.34 8.29
C THR A 216 2.99 12.99 9.01
N PHE A 217 3.36 11.90 8.32
CA PHE A 217 3.42 10.56 8.94
C PHE A 217 4.48 10.47 10.03
N ASN A 218 5.63 11.12 9.84
CA ASN A 218 6.65 11.24 10.88
C ASN A 218 6.78 12.70 11.35
N PRO A 219 6.71 13.00 12.67
CA PRO A 219 6.84 14.37 13.17
C PRO A 219 8.27 14.93 13.10
N ARG A 220 9.29 14.08 12.88
CA ARG A 220 10.70 14.46 12.69
C ARG A 220 11.15 14.15 11.25
N ASP A 221 11.95 15.01 10.64
CA ASP A 221 12.65 14.73 9.37
C ASP A 221 14.10 14.27 9.63
N ASN A 222 14.78 13.77 8.61
CA ASN A 222 16.20 13.40 8.57
C ASN A 222 16.62 12.36 9.64
N LEU A 223 15.76 11.37 9.89
CA LEU A 223 15.98 10.31 10.89
C LEU A 223 17.26 9.50 10.63
N VAL A 224 17.76 9.50 9.39
CA VAL A 224 18.98 8.80 8.99
C VAL A 224 20.26 9.42 9.55
N ASP A 225 20.18 10.61 10.17
CA ASP A 225 21.26 11.20 10.96
C ASP A 225 20.98 11.12 12.48
N ASP A 226 19.81 10.62 12.92
CA ASP A 226 19.45 10.44 14.34
C ASP A 226 20.21 9.22 14.94
N PRO A 227 21.05 9.41 15.98
CA PRO A 227 21.85 8.31 16.54
C PRO A 227 21.05 7.20 17.21
N THR A 228 19.83 7.46 17.67
CA THR A 228 18.93 6.45 18.25
C THR A 228 18.30 5.62 17.15
N PHE A 229 17.73 6.28 16.14
CA PHE A 229 17.19 5.61 14.94
C PHE A 229 18.24 4.68 14.32
N LEU A 230 19.47 5.18 14.12
CA LEU A 230 20.56 4.43 13.51
C LEU A 230 21.02 3.21 14.32
N LYS A 231 21.03 3.30 15.66
CA LYS A 231 21.36 2.15 16.54
C LYS A 231 20.26 1.10 16.52
N ASN A 232 19.00 1.54 16.55
CA ASN A 232 17.83 0.68 16.54
C ASN A 232 17.65 -0.01 15.18
N PHE A 233 17.90 0.71 14.07
CA PHE A 233 17.87 0.16 12.72
C PHE A 233 18.89 -0.96 12.51
N ALA A 234 20.09 -0.84 13.08
CA ALA A 234 21.13 -1.87 12.99
C ALA A 234 20.68 -3.24 13.55
N VAL A 235 19.77 -3.26 14.53
CA VAL A 235 19.24 -4.50 15.14
C VAL A 235 18.48 -5.36 14.12
N LEU A 236 17.92 -4.78 13.05
CA LEU A 236 17.22 -5.54 12.01
C LEU A 236 18.14 -6.58 11.33
N GLU A 237 19.43 -6.30 11.26
CA GLU A 237 20.44 -7.22 10.71
C GLU A 237 20.62 -8.46 11.59
N GLU A 238 20.57 -8.31 12.93
CA GLU A 238 20.70 -9.42 13.90
C GLU A 238 19.62 -10.50 13.72
N PHE A 239 18.44 -10.11 13.23
CA PHE A 239 17.31 -11.01 12.95
C PHE A 239 17.16 -11.35 11.46
N GLY A 240 17.95 -10.73 10.58
CA GLY A 240 17.73 -10.78 9.14
C GLY A 240 16.34 -10.31 8.71
N ALA A 241 15.79 -9.30 9.38
CA ALA A 241 14.47 -8.74 9.13
C ALA A 241 14.47 -7.87 7.86
N GLU A 242 13.47 -8.01 7.00
CA GLU A 242 13.31 -7.13 5.84
C GLU A 242 12.82 -5.74 6.27
N PHE A 243 13.10 -4.72 5.44
CA PHE A 243 12.68 -3.34 5.73
C PHE A 243 11.84 -2.75 4.59
N ASP A 244 10.56 -2.46 4.86
CA ASP A 244 9.72 -1.66 3.97
C ASP A 244 9.91 -0.16 4.29
N LEU A 245 10.44 0.57 3.31
CA LEU A 245 10.77 1.99 3.44
C LEU A 245 9.74 2.84 2.71
N TYR A 246 8.96 3.61 3.47
CA TYR A 246 8.12 4.69 2.93
C TYR A 246 8.70 6.07 3.30
N CYS A 247 9.00 6.87 2.29
CA CYS A 247 9.42 8.27 2.39
C CYS A 247 8.87 9.06 1.21
N TYR A 248 8.92 10.39 1.26
CA TYR A 248 8.59 11.25 0.12
C TYR A 248 9.78 11.47 -0.82
N GLY A 249 9.52 11.94 -2.04
CA GLY A 249 10.53 12.00 -3.11
C GLY A 249 11.73 12.86 -2.73
N HIS A 250 11.50 13.98 -2.03
CA HIS A 250 12.56 14.84 -1.51
C HIS A 250 13.43 14.19 -0.43
N GLN A 251 12.99 13.09 0.18
CA GLN A 251 13.70 12.31 1.19
C GLN A 251 14.39 11.06 0.61
N LEU A 252 14.35 10.81 -0.71
CA LEU A 252 15.08 9.70 -1.34
C LEU A 252 16.60 9.74 -1.03
N HIS A 253 17.18 10.92 -0.82
CA HIS A 253 18.56 11.07 -0.34
C HIS A 253 18.80 10.39 1.03
N GLN A 254 17.77 10.30 1.88
CA GLN A 254 17.82 9.58 3.16
C GLN A 254 17.80 8.06 2.94
N ALA A 255 16.97 7.57 2.02
CA ALA A 255 16.98 6.17 1.59
C ALA A 255 18.38 5.75 1.08
N ILE A 256 19.03 6.61 0.28
CA ILE A 256 20.39 6.40 -0.23
C ILE A 256 21.42 6.36 0.92
N LYS A 257 21.36 7.28 1.89
CA LYS A 257 22.21 7.27 3.09
C LYS A 257 22.07 5.95 3.85
N LEU A 258 20.83 5.54 4.13
CA LEU A 258 20.51 4.36 4.94
C LEU A 258 20.96 3.06 4.26
N ALA A 259 20.64 2.90 2.97
CA ALA A 259 21.02 1.73 2.18
C ALA A 259 22.54 1.55 2.06
N LYS A 260 23.30 2.64 1.89
CA LYS A 260 24.77 2.61 1.84
C LYS A 260 25.41 2.33 3.21
N LYS A 261 24.76 2.73 4.31
CA LYS A 261 25.25 2.53 5.67
C LYS A 261 25.00 1.12 6.20
N PHE A 262 23.93 0.47 5.75
CA PHE A 262 23.54 -0.88 6.15
C PHE A 262 23.36 -1.79 4.93
N PRO A 263 24.46 -2.15 4.23
CA PRO A 263 24.40 -2.90 2.96
C PRO A 263 23.81 -4.32 3.10
N ASN A 264 23.78 -4.87 4.31
CA ASN A 264 23.25 -6.21 4.57
C ASN A 264 21.73 -6.21 4.86
N ILE A 265 21.17 -5.08 5.30
CA ILE A 265 19.72 -4.91 5.46
C ILE A 265 19.10 -4.66 4.09
N ARG A 266 18.21 -5.55 3.64
CA ARG A 266 17.48 -5.42 2.38
C ARG A 266 16.27 -4.50 2.54
N MET A 267 16.08 -3.60 1.59
CA MET A 267 15.10 -2.52 1.69
C MET A 267 14.17 -2.52 0.48
N ALA A 268 12.86 -2.55 0.72
CA ALA A 268 11.83 -2.35 -0.29
C ALA A 268 11.39 -0.88 -0.27
N LEU A 269 11.74 -0.12 -1.31
CA LEU A 269 11.21 1.23 -1.49
C LEU A 269 9.74 1.14 -1.87
N ASN A 270 8.87 1.65 -1.01
CA ASN A 270 7.43 1.71 -1.23
C ASN A 270 7.06 2.90 -2.13
N HIS A 271 6.04 2.71 -2.96
CA HIS A 271 5.35 3.77 -3.70
C HIS A 271 6.27 4.66 -4.57
N PHE A 272 7.31 4.07 -5.16
CA PHE A 272 8.37 4.78 -5.89
C PHE A 272 9.11 5.86 -5.07
N GLY A 273 8.98 5.84 -3.73
CA GLY A 273 9.43 6.91 -2.83
C GLY A 273 8.55 8.17 -2.90
N THR A 274 7.27 8.04 -3.26
CA THR A 274 6.24 9.10 -3.34
C THR A 274 6.76 10.50 -3.71
N PRO A 275 7.15 10.73 -4.98
CA PRO A 275 7.39 12.07 -5.49
C PRO A 275 6.07 12.84 -5.62
N ILE A 276 5.79 13.73 -4.65
CA ILE A 276 4.54 14.52 -4.60
C ILE A 276 4.41 15.42 -5.85
N ASP A 277 3.22 15.46 -6.44
CA ASP A 277 2.85 16.19 -7.67
C ASP A 277 3.64 15.81 -8.94
N VAL A 278 4.27 14.63 -8.97
CA VAL A 278 5.03 14.10 -10.12
C VAL A 278 4.26 14.08 -11.45
N ALA A 279 2.94 13.86 -11.42
CA ALA A 279 2.08 13.88 -12.59
C ALA A 279 1.90 15.30 -13.19
N ASN A 280 2.07 16.34 -12.37
CA ASN A 280 1.79 17.74 -12.71
C ASN A 280 3.06 18.60 -12.88
N ASP A 281 4.17 18.30 -12.18
CA ASP A 281 5.45 18.99 -12.35
C ASP A 281 6.57 18.10 -12.91
N LYS A 282 6.95 18.38 -14.15
CA LYS A 282 8.08 17.74 -14.83
C LYS A 282 9.42 17.93 -14.10
N LYS A 283 9.59 18.98 -13.29
CA LYS A 283 10.78 19.16 -12.45
C LYS A 283 10.83 18.13 -11.32
N VAL A 284 9.69 17.83 -10.69
CA VAL A 284 9.58 16.73 -9.72
C VAL A 284 9.92 15.41 -10.39
N TYR A 285 9.33 15.12 -11.57
CA TYR A 285 9.66 13.90 -12.31
C TYR A 285 11.16 13.78 -12.62
N ASN A 286 11.78 14.82 -13.18
CA ASN A 286 13.22 14.82 -13.48
C ASN A 286 14.07 14.59 -12.22
N LYS A 287 13.78 15.32 -11.12
CA LYS A 287 14.51 15.19 -9.84
C LYS A 287 14.35 13.79 -9.24
N TRP A 288 13.17 13.20 -9.34
CA TRP A 288 12.89 11.82 -8.94
C TRP A 288 13.69 10.81 -9.77
N VAL A 289 13.78 10.98 -11.09
CA VAL A 289 14.62 10.11 -11.97
C VAL A 289 16.11 10.18 -11.60
N GLU A 290 16.62 11.33 -11.17
CA GLU A 290 17.98 11.45 -10.64
C GLU A 290 18.15 10.69 -9.32
N ASP A 291 17.27 10.90 -8.33
CA ASP A 291 17.41 10.27 -7.02
C ASP A 291 17.20 8.74 -7.10
N MET A 292 16.26 8.28 -7.93
CA MET A 292 16.07 6.85 -8.22
C MET A 292 17.28 6.21 -8.92
N ARG A 293 18.01 6.96 -9.75
CA ARG A 293 19.25 6.50 -10.40
C ARG A 293 20.41 6.37 -9.40
N GLU A 294 20.48 7.25 -8.41
CA GLU A 294 21.48 7.14 -7.34
C GLU A 294 21.12 6.06 -6.31
N LEU A 295 19.82 5.83 -6.07
CA LEU A 295 19.32 4.75 -5.23
C LEU A 295 19.47 3.37 -5.90
N SER A 296 19.30 3.25 -7.21
CA SER A 296 19.42 1.95 -7.88
C SER A 296 20.85 1.37 -7.87
N LYS A 297 21.86 2.20 -7.60
CA LYS A 297 23.25 1.77 -7.34
C LYS A 297 23.42 1.03 -6.01
N CYS A 298 22.46 1.08 -5.09
CA CYS A 298 22.47 0.34 -3.84
C CYS A 298 21.91 -1.08 -4.10
N PRO A 299 22.71 -2.16 -4.01
CA PRO A 299 22.29 -3.50 -4.43
C PRO A 299 21.27 -4.14 -3.48
N ASN A 300 21.24 -3.71 -2.22
CA ASN A 300 20.28 -4.11 -1.20
C ASN A 300 18.90 -3.45 -1.34
N VAL A 301 18.74 -2.49 -2.26
CA VAL A 301 17.46 -1.80 -2.49
C VAL A 301 16.69 -2.41 -3.67
N TYR A 302 15.42 -2.70 -3.39
CA TYR A 302 14.39 -3.20 -4.28
C TYR A 302 13.27 -2.17 -4.40
N CYS A 303 12.50 -2.20 -5.48
CA CYS A 303 11.37 -1.28 -5.68
C CYS A 303 10.03 -2.00 -5.75
N LYS A 304 9.11 -1.57 -4.89
CA LYS A 304 7.71 -2.01 -4.86
C LYS A 304 6.88 -1.11 -5.76
N LEU A 305 6.68 -1.54 -7.00
CA LEU A 305 5.89 -0.85 -8.02
C LEU A 305 4.44 -0.79 -7.54
N SER A 306 4.01 0.35 -7.01
CA SER A 306 2.80 0.50 -6.19
C SER A 306 2.46 1.98 -5.97
N GLY A 307 1.25 2.29 -5.50
CA GLY A 307 0.92 3.63 -5.01
C GLY A 307 0.50 4.61 -6.10
N LEU A 308 -0.54 4.30 -6.86
CA LEU A 308 -1.31 5.26 -7.68
C LEU A 308 -2.12 6.19 -6.75
N MET A 309 -1.44 6.91 -5.86
CA MET A 309 -2.05 7.68 -4.77
C MET A 309 -2.25 9.16 -5.16
N VAL A 310 -3.24 9.83 -4.54
CA VAL A 310 -3.54 11.26 -4.82
C VAL A 310 -2.32 12.19 -4.71
N PRO A 311 -1.39 12.03 -3.74
CA PRO A 311 -0.17 12.83 -3.63
C PRO A 311 0.71 12.84 -4.88
N LEU A 312 0.71 11.79 -5.71
CA LEU A 312 1.49 11.79 -6.96
C LEU A 312 0.93 12.75 -8.02
N GLY A 313 -0.24 13.35 -7.78
CA GLY A 313 -0.85 14.34 -8.65
C GLY A 313 -1.96 13.80 -9.56
N PHE A 314 -2.25 12.49 -9.55
CA PHE A 314 -3.28 11.81 -10.36
C PHE A 314 -4.73 12.14 -9.95
N ARG A 315 -5.00 13.40 -9.60
CA ARG A 315 -6.27 13.86 -9.03
C ARG A 315 -7.43 13.72 -10.03
N GLU A 316 -7.14 13.67 -11.32
CA GLU A 316 -8.09 13.40 -12.41
C GLU A 316 -8.71 11.98 -12.37
N PHE A 317 -8.01 10.99 -11.82
CA PHE A 317 -8.56 9.66 -11.60
C PHE A 317 -9.51 9.59 -10.39
N LEU A 318 -9.37 10.53 -9.45
CA LEU A 318 -9.94 10.48 -8.10
C LEU A 318 -11.05 11.52 -7.83
N TYR A 319 -10.79 12.79 -8.10
CA TYR A 319 -11.26 13.88 -7.23
C TYR A 319 -12.73 14.30 -7.43
N LYS A 320 -13.47 13.63 -8.32
CA LYS A 320 -14.92 13.80 -8.56
C LYS A 320 -15.65 12.51 -8.98
N LYS A 321 -14.96 11.36 -9.04
CA LYS A 321 -15.44 10.15 -9.73
C LYS A 321 -15.98 9.10 -8.76
N PRO A 322 -17.21 8.60 -8.97
CA PRO A 322 -17.73 7.52 -8.15
C PRO A 322 -16.86 6.28 -7.86
N TRP A 323 -16.94 5.76 -6.63
CA TRP A 323 -16.29 4.50 -6.16
C TRP A 323 -16.90 3.29 -6.86
N ASN A 324 -18.13 3.50 -7.30
CA ASN A 324 -18.99 2.77 -8.20
C ASN A 324 -19.04 3.44 -9.60
N THR A 325 -17.95 4.07 -10.05
CA THR A 325 -17.58 4.15 -11.48
C THR A 325 -16.57 3.06 -11.80
N ALA A 326 -16.34 2.82 -13.10
CA ALA A 326 -15.30 1.94 -13.58
C ALA A 326 -13.86 2.45 -13.33
N GLY A 327 -13.66 3.68 -12.83
CA GLY A 327 -12.35 4.32 -12.65
C GLY A 327 -11.78 4.90 -13.96
N PRO A 328 -10.45 5.00 -14.10
CA PRO A 328 -9.73 4.99 -15.37
C PRO A 328 -9.48 3.55 -15.85
N THR A 329 -9.23 3.39 -17.15
CA THR A 329 -8.81 2.12 -17.77
C THR A 329 -7.32 1.86 -17.62
N ALA A 330 -6.92 0.58 -17.74
CA ALA A 330 -5.52 0.16 -17.70
C ALA A 330 -4.61 0.92 -18.68
N ARG A 331 -5.12 1.29 -19.86
CA ARG A 331 -4.37 2.02 -20.89
C ARG A 331 -4.24 3.50 -20.54
N GLU A 332 -5.30 4.16 -20.04
CA GLU A 332 -5.19 5.53 -19.50
C GLU A 332 -4.15 5.64 -18.36
N ILE A 333 -4.05 4.62 -17.50
CA ILE A 333 -3.03 4.59 -16.45
C ILE A 333 -1.63 4.34 -17.04
N ALA A 334 -1.47 3.43 -18.00
CA ALA A 334 -0.18 3.07 -18.62
C ALA A 334 0.41 4.17 -19.53
N ASP A 335 -0.46 4.98 -20.15
CA ASP A 335 -0.09 6.14 -20.97
C ASP A 335 0.19 7.39 -20.12
N SER A 336 -0.21 7.39 -18.84
CA SER A 336 0.07 8.46 -17.89
C SER A 336 1.52 8.43 -17.36
N VAL A 337 1.88 9.47 -16.60
CA VAL A 337 3.15 9.53 -15.84
C VAL A 337 3.34 8.32 -14.93
N TYR A 338 2.27 7.64 -14.49
CA TYR A 338 2.39 6.41 -13.68
C TYR A 338 3.06 5.26 -14.46
N GLY A 339 2.68 5.07 -15.72
CA GLY A 339 3.36 4.13 -16.61
C GLY A 339 4.81 4.51 -16.84
N ASP A 340 5.11 5.79 -17.03
CA ASP A 340 6.50 6.28 -17.16
C ASP A 340 7.33 6.06 -15.88
N MET A 341 6.73 6.17 -14.69
CA MET A 341 7.37 5.80 -13.43
C MET A 341 7.66 4.30 -13.33
N ILE A 342 6.72 3.44 -13.76
CA ILE A 342 6.93 1.98 -13.85
C ILE A 342 8.10 1.68 -14.81
N LYS A 343 8.01 2.17 -16.05
CA LYS A 343 9.02 1.97 -17.11
C LYS A 343 10.41 2.45 -16.67
N THR A 344 10.48 3.62 -16.03
CA THR A 344 11.74 4.19 -15.55
C THR A 344 12.32 3.43 -14.37
N THR A 345 11.50 2.99 -13.42
CA THR A 345 11.96 2.22 -12.25
C THR A 345 12.51 0.87 -12.68
N VAL A 346 11.80 0.14 -13.55
CA VAL A 346 12.26 -1.14 -14.11
C VAL A 346 13.55 -0.97 -14.93
N LYS A 347 13.67 0.12 -15.69
CA LYS A 347 14.90 0.48 -16.43
C LYS A 347 16.10 0.82 -15.53
N LEU A 348 15.88 1.36 -14.32
CA LEU A 348 16.94 1.76 -13.39
C LEU A 348 17.37 0.64 -12.43
N PHE A 349 16.43 -0.18 -11.95
CA PHE A 349 16.69 -1.24 -10.96
C PHE A 349 16.91 -2.62 -11.60
N GLY A 350 16.37 -2.83 -12.79
CA GLY A 350 16.32 -4.12 -13.49
C GLY A 350 15.13 -4.98 -13.04
N VAL A 351 14.67 -5.87 -13.92
CA VAL A 351 13.56 -6.79 -13.68
C VAL A 351 13.73 -7.55 -12.36
N GLU A 352 14.95 -7.97 -12.00
CA GLU A 352 15.26 -8.77 -10.81
C GLU A 352 15.04 -8.06 -9.46
N ARG A 353 14.88 -6.73 -9.44
CA ARG A 353 14.73 -5.93 -8.21
C ARG A 353 13.43 -5.14 -8.12
N CYS A 354 12.55 -5.26 -9.11
CA CYS A 354 11.21 -4.69 -9.07
C CYS A 354 10.18 -5.76 -8.74
N PHE A 355 9.18 -5.44 -7.92
CA PHE A 355 8.01 -6.29 -7.74
C PHE A 355 6.72 -5.48 -7.61
N PHE A 356 5.61 -6.04 -8.06
CA PHE A 356 4.28 -5.44 -7.93
C PHE A 356 3.84 -5.36 -6.47
N GLY A 357 3.19 -4.24 -6.11
CA GLY A 357 2.36 -4.13 -4.92
C GLY A 357 1.10 -3.35 -5.26
N SER A 358 -0.08 -3.85 -4.89
CA SER A 358 -1.34 -3.18 -5.21
C SER A 358 -1.55 -1.88 -4.45
N ASN A 359 -0.99 -1.74 -3.24
CA ASN A 359 -1.34 -0.69 -2.27
C ASN A 359 -2.86 -0.61 -1.99
N PHE A 360 -3.58 -1.73 -2.08
CA PHE A 360 -5.01 -1.78 -1.78
C PHE A 360 -5.27 -1.89 -0.28
N LEU A 361 -6.30 -1.23 0.28
CA LEU A 361 -7.35 -0.47 -0.42
C LEU A 361 -7.00 0.97 -0.86
N VAL A 362 -5.87 1.55 -0.48
CA VAL A 362 -5.57 2.98 -0.77
C VAL A 362 -5.68 3.31 -2.27
N ASP A 363 -5.07 2.51 -3.14
CA ASP A 363 -5.12 2.76 -4.61
C ASP A 363 -6.49 2.44 -5.24
N TRP A 364 -7.42 1.79 -4.52
CA TRP A 364 -8.78 1.51 -5.03
C TRP A 364 -9.58 2.80 -5.25
N ALA A 365 -9.25 3.86 -4.52
CA ALA A 365 -9.77 5.20 -4.74
C ALA A 365 -9.48 5.72 -6.16
N SER A 366 -8.36 5.28 -6.75
CA SER A 366 -7.82 5.77 -8.02
C SER A 366 -8.13 4.86 -9.19
N ALA A 367 -8.07 3.54 -8.98
CA ALA A 367 -8.26 2.56 -10.04
C ALA A 367 -8.79 1.23 -9.49
N ARG A 368 -9.55 0.50 -10.30
CA ARG A 368 -9.98 -0.88 -9.97
C ARG A 368 -8.79 -1.83 -10.02
N TYR A 369 -8.78 -2.85 -9.15
CA TYR A 369 -7.66 -3.79 -9.02
C TYR A 369 -7.22 -4.39 -10.36
N GLY A 370 -8.18 -4.83 -11.18
CA GLY A 370 -7.89 -5.43 -12.50
C GLY A 370 -7.40 -4.45 -13.57
N GLU A 371 -7.78 -3.16 -13.52
CA GLU A 371 -7.27 -2.13 -14.43
C GLU A 371 -5.86 -1.70 -14.01
N LEU A 372 -5.64 -1.50 -12.70
CA LEU A 372 -4.35 -1.18 -12.11
C LEU A 372 -3.33 -2.32 -12.35
N LEU A 373 -3.71 -3.57 -12.13
CA LEU A 373 -2.85 -4.73 -12.40
C LEU A 373 -2.43 -4.79 -13.88
N ALA A 374 -3.40 -4.59 -14.77
CA ALA A 374 -3.17 -4.55 -16.20
C ALA A 374 -2.29 -3.37 -16.64
N SER A 375 -2.36 -2.20 -15.99
CA SER A 375 -1.54 -1.05 -16.40
C SER A 375 -0.04 -1.30 -16.20
N TYR A 376 0.37 -2.10 -15.20
CA TYR A 376 1.76 -2.55 -15.08
C TYR A 376 2.15 -3.47 -16.25
N VAL A 377 1.29 -4.42 -16.61
CA VAL A 377 1.53 -5.35 -17.73
C VAL A 377 1.67 -4.58 -19.04
N LEU A 378 0.77 -3.64 -19.33
CA LEU A 378 0.85 -2.78 -20.50
C LEU A 378 2.13 -1.92 -20.48
N SER A 379 2.45 -1.28 -19.35
CA SER A 379 3.69 -0.48 -19.20
C SER A 379 4.96 -1.30 -19.43
N LEU A 380 4.96 -2.58 -19.04
CA LEU A 380 6.05 -3.52 -19.27
C LEU A 380 6.14 -3.96 -20.73
N GLU A 381 5.00 -4.21 -21.39
CA GLU A 381 4.94 -4.52 -22.82
C GLU A 381 5.42 -3.36 -23.69
N ASP A 382 5.03 -2.13 -23.36
CA ASP A 382 5.41 -0.91 -24.08
C ASP A 382 6.93 -0.62 -23.98
N MET A 383 7.65 -1.24 -23.03
CA MET A 383 9.11 -1.23 -22.92
C MET A 383 9.79 -2.55 -23.33
N GLY A 384 9.04 -3.49 -23.92
CA GLY A 384 9.54 -4.76 -24.45
C GLY A 384 9.65 -5.93 -23.45
N VAL A 385 9.28 -5.74 -22.18
CA VAL A 385 9.29 -6.79 -21.13
C VAL A 385 8.02 -7.64 -21.27
N THR A 386 7.99 -8.49 -22.31
CA THR A 386 6.82 -9.26 -22.74
C THR A 386 6.86 -10.75 -22.34
N SER A 387 8.01 -11.25 -21.85
CA SER A 387 8.21 -12.67 -21.59
C SER A 387 7.43 -13.15 -20.35
N LYS A 388 6.84 -14.36 -20.40
CA LYS A 388 6.19 -14.94 -19.21
C LYS A 388 7.14 -15.09 -18.02
N ALA A 389 8.45 -15.28 -18.25
CA ALA A 389 9.43 -15.39 -17.18
C ALA A 389 9.64 -14.04 -16.47
N ASP A 390 9.81 -12.95 -17.22
CA ASP A 390 10.09 -11.63 -16.65
C ASP A 390 8.86 -11.00 -16.00
N LEU A 391 7.66 -11.28 -16.54
CA LEU A 391 6.40 -11.01 -15.84
C LEU A 391 6.31 -11.82 -14.54
N ARG A 392 6.63 -13.13 -14.55
CA ARG A 392 6.57 -13.97 -13.34
C ARG A 392 7.55 -13.49 -12.24
N LYS A 393 8.71 -12.94 -12.62
CA LYS A 393 9.62 -12.27 -11.68
C LYS A 393 8.94 -11.10 -10.97
N ILE A 394 8.42 -10.12 -11.72
CA ILE A 394 7.83 -8.89 -11.17
C ILE A 394 6.54 -9.16 -10.39
N PHE A 395 5.67 -10.06 -10.86
CA PHE A 395 4.38 -10.32 -10.23
C PHE A 395 4.37 -11.47 -9.19
N ARG A 396 5.43 -12.26 -9.06
CA ARG A 396 5.51 -13.39 -8.10
C ARG A 396 6.89 -13.55 -7.46
N GLU A 397 7.91 -13.89 -8.24
CA GLU A 397 9.14 -14.52 -7.71
C GLU A 397 10.04 -13.54 -6.95
N ASN A 398 10.10 -12.28 -7.37
CA ASN A 398 10.91 -11.25 -6.70
C ASN A 398 10.35 -10.90 -5.32
N CYS A 399 9.01 -10.79 -5.20
CA CYS A 399 8.32 -10.60 -3.94
C CYS A 399 8.58 -11.78 -2.99
N ALA A 400 8.44 -13.02 -3.48
CA ALA A 400 8.70 -14.22 -2.69
C ALA A 400 10.17 -14.35 -2.25
N ARG A 401 11.12 -14.01 -3.12
CA ARG A 401 12.57 -14.02 -2.83
C ARG A 401 13.01 -12.89 -1.89
N PHE A 402 12.34 -11.74 -1.95
CA PHE A 402 12.53 -10.65 -1.00
C PHE A 402 11.96 -11.06 0.37
N TYR A 403 10.64 -11.27 0.48
CA TYR A 403 10.00 -11.57 1.76
C TYR A 403 10.10 -13.04 2.22
N LYS A 404 11.03 -13.85 1.69
CA LYS A 404 11.26 -15.25 2.12
C LYS A 404 9.94 -16.04 2.23
N LEU A 405 9.11 -15.98 1.18
CA LEU A 405 7.77 -16.58 1.18
C LEU A 405 7.82 -18.00 0.63
N THR A 406 7.33 -18.96 1.42
CA THR A 406 6.93 -20.27 0.90
C THR A 406 5.59 -20.11 0.21
N LEU A 407 5.61 -19.86 -1.10
CA LEU A 407 4.40 -19.94 -1.92
C LEU A 407 4.01 -21.42 -2.05
N THR A 408 2.71 -21.73 -1.97
CA THR A 408 2.23 -23.10 -2.08
C THR A 408 2.16 -23.53 -3.56
N ASP A 409 3.02 -24.47 -3.95
CA ASP A 409 2.87 -25.17 -5.24
C ASP A 409 1.61 -26.07 -5.28
N GLU A 410 0.94 -26.25 -4.13
CA GLU A 410 -0.39 -26.85 -4.01
C GLU A 410 -1.54 -25.96 -4.51
N ALA A 411 -1.24 -24.84 -5.16
CA ALA A 411 -2.17 -24.16 -6.07
C ALA A 411 -2.49 -25.02 -7.31
N LYS A 412 -3.10 -26.20 -7.09
CA LYS A 412 -3.55 -27.16 -8.11
C LYS A 412 -4.81 -26.66 -8.84
N LEU A 413 -4.63 -25.55 -9.57
CA LEU A 413 -5.22 -25.17 -10.86
C LEU A 413 -6.73 -25.38 -11.08
#